data_AF-A0A1G9EJ37-F1
#
_entry.id   AF-A0A1G9EJ37-F1
#
_cell.length_a   1.000
_cell.length_b   1.000
_cell.length_c   1.000
_cell.angle_alpha   90.00
_cell.angle_beta   90.00
_cell.angle_gamma   90.00
#
_symmetry.space_group_name_H-M   'P 1'
#
loop_
_entity.id
_entity.type
_entity.pdbx_description
1 polymer ?
#
loop_
_entity_poly.entity_id
_entity_poly.type
_entity_poly.pdbx_seq_one_letter_code
_entity_poly.pdbx_strand_id
1 'polypeptide(L)'
;MTTTTTTLSRAEVEADIRDTLGLVPTFFSRIPDELLAAEWEIFKRLELEQTLIPNKYKQLMGVALHAETKCYYCTLFHTEAAKLFGASDEEIQEAVHYAKSSLGWSAYLNGIREDYDNFAAELTRMGDYLGARG
;
A
#
# COMPACT_ATOMS: atom_id res chain seq x y z
N MET A 1 -12.53 -23.18 -27.14
CA MET A 1 -13.35 -22.06 -26.66
C MET A 1 -12.43 -20.85 -26.59
N THR A 2 -12.44 -20.03 -27.63
CA THR A 2 -11.66 -18.79 -27.69
C THR A 2 -12.43 -17.76 -26.89
N THR A 3 -12.04 -17.53 -25.65
CA THR A 3 -12.59 -16.44 -24.85
C THR A 3 -12.07 -15.15 -25.47
N THR A 4 -12.89 -14.50 -26.29
CA THR A 4 -12.65 -13.14 -26.73
C THR A 4 -12.77 -12.26 -25.51
N THR A 5 -11.67 -12.02 -24.79
CA THR A 5 -11.60 -10.94 -23.82
C THR A 5 -11.73 -9.66 -24.63
N THR A 6 -12.90 -9.02 -24.57
CA THR A 6 -13.09 -7.70 -25.16
C THR A 6 -12.17 -6.74 -24.41
N THR A 7 -11.04 -6.37 -25.03
CA THR A 7 -10.15 -5.34 -24.51
C THR A 7 -10.89 -4.00 -24.62
N LEU A 8 -11.10 -3.32 -23.48
CA LEU A 8 -11.66 -1.97 -23.47
C LEU A 8 -10.78 -1.04 -24.31
N SER A 9 -11.39 -0.17 -25.10
CA SER A 9 -10.68 0.90 -25.80
C SER A 9 -10.17 1.95 -24.82
N ARG A 10 -9.11 2.69 -25.19
CA ARG A 10 -8.61 3.83 -24.39
C ARG A 10 -9.72 4.79 -24.00
N ALA A 11 -10.64 5.11 -24.91
CA ALA A 11 -11.71 6.05 -24.65
C ALA A 11 -12.66 5.56 -23.55
N GLU A 12 -12.98 4.27 -23.52
CA GLU A 12 -13.82 3.65 -22.48
C GLU A 12 -13.10 3.64 -21.13
N VAL A 13 -11.81 3.26 -21.10
CA VAL A 13 -11.03 3.27 -19.85
C VAL A 13 -10.89 4.68 -19.31
N GLU A 14 -10.53 5.66 -20.15
CA GLU A 14 -10.42 7.06 -19.74
C GLU A 14 -11.77 7.65 -19.31
N ALA A 15 -12.89 7.19 -19.85
CA ALA A 15 -14.21 7.58 -19.36
C ALA A 15 -14.44 7.08 -17.92
N ASP A 16 -14.14 5.81 -17.63
CA ASP A 16 -14.24 5.27 -16.27
C ASP A 16 -13.27 5.96 -15.28
N ILE A 17 -12.06 6.32 -15.74
CA ILE A 17 -11.14 7.14 -14.94
C ILE A 17 -11.76 8.50 -14.60
N ARG A 18 -12.37 9.20 -15.57
CA ARG A 18 -13.03 10.49 -15.31
C ARG A 18 -14.21 10.35 -14.36
N ASP A 19 -15.02 9.31 -14.52
CA ASP A 19 -16.16 9.07 -13.64
C ASP A 19 -15.71 8.76 -12.20
N THR A 20 -14.56 8.09 -12.05
CA THR A 20 -14.02 7.70 -10.74
C THR A 20 -13.22 8.82 -10.06
N LEU A 21 -12.37 9.54 -10.80
CA LEU A 21 -11.40 10.51 -10.27
C LEU A 21 -11.75 11.98 -10.59
N GLY A 22 -12.78 12.23 -11.40
CA GLY A 22 -13.16 13.56 -11.87
C GLY A 22 -12.30 14.12 -13.03
N LEU A 23 -11.20 13.44 -13.37
CA LEU A 23 -10.30 13.77 -14.48
C LEU A 23 -9.49 12.53 -14.88
N VAL A 24 -8.78 12.57 -16.01
CA VAL A 24 -7.75 11.56 -16.33
C VAL A 24 -6.39 12.09 -15.86
N PRO A 25 -5.78 11.52 -14.82
CA PRO A 25 -4.46 11.96 -14.39
C PRO A 25 -3.42 11.78 -15.49
N THR A 26 -2.46 12.70 -15.56
CA THR A 26 -1.45 12.70 -16.63
C THR A 26 -0.54 11.47 -16.62
N PHE A 27 -0.40 10.80 -15.48
CA PHE A 27 0.36 9.55 -15.41
C PHE A 27 -0.40 8.37 -16.02
N PHE A 28 -1.74 8.35 -15.97
CA PHE A 28 -2.55 7.35 -16.68
C PHE A 28 -2.59 7.63 -18.19
N SER A 29 -2.73 8.90 -18.60
CA SER A 29 -2.82 9.22 -20.03
C SER A 29 -1.56 8.85 -20.83
N ARG A 30 -0.42 8.64 -20.15
CA ARG A 30 0.85 8.23 -20.75
C ARG A 30 1.06 6.72 -20.82
N ILE A 31 0.22 5.91 -20.16
CA ILE A 31 0.31 4.44 -20.21
C ILE A 31 -0.09 3.98 -21.62
N PRO A 32 0.65 3.07 -22.28
CA PRO A 32 0.27 2.52 -23.58
C PRO A 32 -1.13 1.89 -23.60
N ASP A 33 -1.82 1.96 -24.73
CA ASP A 33 -3.21 1.47 -24.89
C ASP A 33 -3.38 0.02 -24.43
N GLU A 34 -2.41 -0.83 -24.74
CA GLU A 34 -2.42 -2.27 -24.40
C GLU A 34 -2.30 -2.55 -22.89
N LEU A 35 -1.81 -1.58 -22.11
CA LEU A 35 -1.61 -1.71 -20.67
C LEU A 35 -2.64 -0.91 -19.86
N LEU A 36 -3.21 0.17 -20.43
CA LEU A 36 -4.03 1.13 -19.68
C LEU A 36 -5.19 0.49 -18.94
N ALA A 37 -5.93 -0.41 -19.58
CA ALA A 37 -7.07 -1.09 -18.97
C ALA A 37 -6.64 -1.90 -17.75
N ALA A 38 -5.58 -2.70 -17.86
CA ALA A 38 -5.10 -3.54 -16.77
C ALA A 38 -4.54 -2.72 -15.60
N GLU A 39 -3.74 -1.70 -15.91
CA GLU A 39 -3.17 -0.81 -14.89
C GLU A 39 -4.26 -0.02 -14.14
N TRP A 40 -5.27 0.45 -14.86
CA TRP A 40 -6.41 1.15 -14.25
C TRP A 40 -7.21 0.23 -13.33
N GLU A 41 -7.56 -0.98 -13.78
CA GLU A 41 -8.28 -1.97 -12.96
C GLU A 41 -7.53 -2.31 -11.66
N ILE A 42 -6.21 -2.50 -11.75
CA ILE A 42 -5.36 -2.75 -10.58
C ILE A 42 -5.39 -1.55 -9.63
N PHE A 43 -5.16 -0.34 -10.15
CA PHE A 43 -5.16 0.88 -9.33
C PHE A 43 -6.51 1.12 -8.66
N LYS A 44 -7.61 1.08 -9.43
CA LYS A 44 -8.96 1.32 -8.93
C LYS A 44 -9.30 0.35 -7.80
N ARG A 45 -9.03 -0.95 -8.02
CA ARG A 45 -9.29 -1.99 -7.03
C ARG A 45 -8.44 -1.84 -5.77
N LEU A 46 -7.13 -1.62 -5.92
CA LEU A 46 -6.21 -1.62 -4.78
C LEU A 46 -6.24 -0.30 -4.01
N GLU A 47 -6.39 0.84 -4.67
CA GLU A 47 -6.29 2.14 -4.01
C GLU A 47 -7.65 2.71 -3.58
N LEU A 48 -8.72 2.43 -4.34
CA LEU A 48 -10.00 3.13 -4.20
C LEU A 48 -11.15 2.23 -3.73
N GLU A 49 -11.21 0.98 -4.17
CA GLU A 49 -12.31 0.07 -3.82
C GLU A 49 -12.07 -0.67 -2.50
N GLN A 50 -13.16 -1.07 -1.83
CA GLN A 50 -13.04 -1.89 -0.62
C GLN A 50 -12.52 -3.28 -0.96
N THR A 51 -11.57 -3.74 -0.15
CA THR A 51 -11.01 -5.09 -0.23
C THR A 51 -11.07 -5.75 1.15
N LEU A 52 -10.36 -6.85 1.36
CA LEU A 52 -10.20 -7.44 2.69
C LEU A 52 -9.57 -6.46 3.69
N ILE A 53 -8.73 -5.53 3.22
CA ILE A 53 -8.19 -4.43 4.01
C ILE A 53 -8.99 -3.17 3.70
N PRO A 54 -9.63 -2.54 4.71
CA PRO A 54 -10.33 -1.27 4.53
C PRO A 54 -9.42 -0.17 4.00
N ASN A 55 -9.97 0.72 3.17
CA ASN A 55 -9.20 1.76 2.47
C ASN A 55 -8.31 2.60 3.39
N LYS A 56 -8.83 3.05 4.55
CA LYS A 56 -8.05 3.82 5.53
C LYS A 56 -6.74 3.12 5.89
N TYR A 57 -6.80 1.81 6.16
CA TYR A 57 -5.61 1.04 6.54
C TYR A 57 -4.68 0.79 5.36
N LYS A 58 -5.20 0.53 4.16
CA LYS A 58 -4.36 0.44 2.94
C LYS A 58 -3.54 1.71 2.73
N GLN A 59 -4.18 2.86 2.86
CA GLN A 59 -3.51 4.14 2.67
C GLN A 59 -2.52 4.47 3.80
N LEU A 60 -2.82 4.15 5.06
CA LEU A 60 -1.85 4.27 6.17
C LEU A 60 -0.64 3.33 5.99
N MET A 61 -0.83 2.11 5.50
CA MET A 61 0.26 1.21 5.11
C MET A 61 1.09 1.81 3.97
N GLY A 62 0.44 2.42 2.97
CA GLY A 62 1.09 3.16 1.90
C GLY A 62 1.94 4.32 2.42
N VAL A 63 1.43 5.12 3.37
CA VAL A 63 2.19 6.19 4.03
C VAL A 63 3.46 5.62 4.68
N ALA A 64 3.35 4.56 5.48
CA ALA A 64 4.50 3.92 6.13
C ALA A 64 5.52 3.35 5.12
N LEU A 65 5.06 2.61 4.12
CA LEU A 65 5.89 2.03 3.07
C LEU A 65 6.64 3.10 2.26
N HIS A 66 5.95 4.15 1.87
CA HIS A 66 6.52 5.20 1.03
C HIS A 66 7.35 6.22 1.79
N ALA A 67 7.10 6.38 3.09
CA ALA A 67 8.01 7.08 3.99
C ALA A 67 9.41 6.42 3.99
N GLU A 68 9.52 5.11 3.78
CA GLU A 68 10.82 4.41 3.73
C GLU A 68 11.40 4.19 2.35
N THR A 69 10.57 3.91 1.35
CA THR A 69 11.04 3.89 -0.05
C THR A 69 11.36 5.29 -0.60
N LYS A 70 11.07 6.36 0.19
CA LYS A 70 11.35 7.76 -0.11
C LYS A 70 10.69 8.24 -1.42
N CYS A 71 9.56 7.67 -1.78
CA CYS A 71 8.81 8.08 -2.97
C CYS A 71 8.03 9.38 -2.69
N TYR A 72 8.55 10.51 -3.17
CA TYR A 72 7.93 11.83 -2.97
C TYR A 72 6.46 11.90 -3.44
N TYR A 73 6.17 11.34 -4.62
CA TYR A 73 4.80 11.31 -5.16
C TYR A 73 3.87 10.44 -4.33
N CYS A 74 4.33 9.25 -3.94
CA CYS A 74 3.54 8.25 -3.25
C CYS A 74 3.23 8.69 -1.82
N THR A 75 4.19 9.30 -1.10
CA THR A 75 3.93 9.85 0.24
C THR A 75 2.81 10.88 0.19
N LEU A 76 2.83 11.81 -0.76
CA LEU A 76 1.73 12.77 -0.92
C LEU A 76 0.40 12.07 -1.24
N PHE A 77 0.39 11.19 -2.25
CA PHE A 77 -0.82 10.48 -2.66
C PHE A 77 -1.47 9.71 -1.50
N HIS A 78 -0.70 8.85 -0.81
CA HIS A 78 -1.23 8.02 0.26
C HIS A 78 -1.59 8.84 1.51
N THR A 79 -0.90 9.95 1.80
CA THR A 79 -1.30 10.86 2.89
C THR A 79 -2.66 11.50 2.61
N GLU A 80 -2.88 12.03 1.41
CA GLU A 80 -4.16 12.65 1.06
C GLU A 80 -5.28 11.62 0.93
N ALA A 81 -5.00 10.45 0.35
CA ALA A 81 -5.96 9.35 0.26
C ALA A 81 -6.33 8.78 1.64
N ALA A 82 -5.38 8.68 2.58
CA ALA A 82 -5.67 8.26 3.95
C ALA A 82 -6.66 9.23 4.62
N LYS A 83 -6.43 10.54 4.50
CA LYS A 83 -7.34 11.58 5.01
C LYS A 83 -8.72 11.51 4.36
N LEU A 84 -8.77 11.31 3.04
CA LEU A 84 -10.02 11.11 2.31
C LEU A 84 -10.83 9.92 2.85
N PHE A 85 -10.16 8.84 3.25
CA PHE A 85 -10.78 7.68 3.87
C PHE A 85 -10.92 7.77 5.40
N GLY A 86 -10.78 8.97 5.96
CA GLY A 86 -11.07 9.26 7.37
C GLY A 86 -9.93 8.99 8.34
N ALA A 87 -8.68 8.91 7.88
CA ALA A 87 -7.53 8.90 8.78
C ALA A 87 -7.35 10.25 9.47
N SER A 88 -7.08 10.23 10.77
CA SER A 88 -6.66 11.43 11.50
C SER A 88 -5.18 11.73 11.30
N ASP A 89 -4.75 12.95 11.62
CA ASP A 89 -3.33 13.31 11.59
C ASP A 89 -2.53 12.49 12.63
N GLU A 90 -3.15 12.09 13.76
CA GLU A 90 -2.55 11.19 14.74
C GLU A 90 -2.32 9.79 14.19
N GLU A 91 -3.28 9.22 13.44
CA GLU A 91 -3.11 7.91 12.80
C GLU A 91 -2.00 7.93 11.75
N ILE A 92 -1.88 9.03 10.99
CA ILE A 92 -0.79 9.24 10.04
C ILE A 92 0.56 9.36 10.77
N GLN A 93 0.61 10.11 11.87
CA GLN A 93 1.80 10.26 12.70
C GLN A 93 2.25 8.90 13.26
N GLU A 94 1.30 8.07 13.71
CA GLU A 94 1.54 6.74 14.25
C GLU A 94 2.10 5.80 13.16
N ALA A 95 1.51 5.81 11.96
CA ALA A 95 2.02 5.03 10.82
C ALA A 95 3.47 5.37 10.47
N VAL A 96 3.83 6.67 10.49
CA VAL A 96 5.21 7.13 10.24
C VAL A 96 6.14 6.77 11.40
N HIS A 97 5.69 6.85 12.66
CA HIS A 97 6.48 6.39 13.81
C HIS A 97 6.72 4.87 13.78
N TYR A 98 5.72 4.10 13.34
CA TYR A 98 5.86 2.66 13.16
C TYR A 98 6.92 2.33 12.11
N ALA A 99 6.90 3.02 10.96
CA ALA A 99 7.92 2.90 9.92
C ALA A 99 9.34 3.20 10.46
N LYS A 100 9.50 4.36 11.12
CA LYS A 100 10.76 4.77 11.76
C LYS A 100 11.28 3.73 12.77
N SER A 101 10.39 3.21 13.62
CA SER A 101 10.73 2.19 14.62
C SER A 101 11.20 0.90 13.95
N SER A 102 10.49 0.45 12.92
CA SER A 102 10.80 -0.76 12.16
C SER A 102 12.18 -0.67 11.50
N LEU A 103 12.52 0.47 10.91
CA LEU A 103 13.87 0.72 10.39
C LEU A 103 14.95 0.76 11.47
N GLY A 104 14.66 1.35 12.63
CA GLY A 104 15.59 1.37 13.76
C GLY A 104 15.97 -0.04 14.21
N TRP A 105 14.99 -0.93 14.34
CA TRP A 105 15.22 -2.33 14.68
C TRP A 105 15.93 -3.11 13.58
N SER A 106 15.58 -2.87 12.32
CA SER A 106 16.30 -3.46 11.18
C SER A 106 17.78 -3.10 11.22
N ALA A 107 18.11 -1.82 11.40
CA ALA A 107 19.49 -1.36 11.50
C ALA A 107 20.23 -2.01 12.68
N TYR A 108 19.59 -2.09 13.84
CA TYR A 108 20.19 -2.68 15.04
C TYR A 108 20.47 -4.19 14.87
N LEU A 109 19.45 -4.99 14.53
CA LEU A 109 19.56 -6.46 14.46
C LEU A 109 20.56 -6.89 13.37
N ASN A 110 20.51 -6.25 12.20
CA ASN A 110 21.50 -6.50 11.14
C ASN A 110 22.91 -6.05 11.58
N GLY A 111 23.02 -4.92 12.26
CA GLY A 111 24.29 -4.35 12.70
C GLY A 111 25.01 -5.20 13.75
N ILE A 112 24.29 -5.73 14.74
CA ILE A 112 24.84 -6.67 15.74
C ILE A 112 25.02 -8.08 15.18
N ARG A 113 24.53 -8.34 13.97
CA ARG A 113 24.51 -9.65 13.30
C ARG A 113 23.81 -10.70 14.17
N GLU A 114 22.58 -10.40 14.54
CA GLU A 114 21.74 -11.32 15.31
C GLU A 114 21.69 -12.71 14.67
N ASP A 115 21.77 -13.76 15.49
CA ASP A 115 21.71 -15.13 15.00
C ASP A 115 20.27 -15.51 14.70
N TYR A 116 19.98 -15.83 13.44
CA TYR A 116 18.60 -16.04 12.99
C TYR A 116 17.94 -17.26 13.66
N ASP A 117 18.69 -18.35 13.85
CA ASP A 117 18.15 -19.58 14.42
C ASP A 117 17.82 -19.40 15.90
N ASN A 118 18.71 -18.75 16.67
CA ASN A 118 18.43 -18.35 18.05
C ASN A 118 17.24 -17.39 18.14
N PHE A 119 17.20 -16.36 17.29
CA PHE A 119 16.11 -15.40 17.26
C PHE A 119 14.75 -16.08 16.97
N ALA A 120 14.70 -16.99 16.01
CA ALA A 120 13.49 -17.77 15.71
C ALA A 120 13.04 -18.63 16.89
N ALA A 121 13.98 -19.32 17.56
CA ALA A 121 13.68 -20.12 18.75
C ALA A 121 13.19 -19.25 19.94
N GLU A 122 13.74 -18.05 20.09
CA GLU A 122 13.28 -17.07 21.06
C GLU A 122 11.87 -16.57 20.76
N LEU A 123 11.55 -16.23 19.52
CA LEU A 123 10.21 -15.81 19.11
C LEU A 123 9.16 -16.88 19.37
N THR A 124 9.46 -18.17 19.12
CA THR A 124 8.55 -19.27 19.47
C THR A 124 8.27 -19.28 20.98
N ARG A 125 9.32 -19.24 21.82
CA ARG A 125 9.16 -19.24 23.28
C ARG A 125 8.39 -18.00 23.78
N MET A 126 8.63 -16.85 23.18
CA MET A 126 7.89 -15.61 23.48
C MET A 126 6.41 -15.77 23.10
N GLY A 127 6.13 -16.33 21.93
CA GLY A 127 4.77 -16.63 21.47
C GLY A 127 4.02 -17.54 22.43
N ASP A 128 4.63 -18.65 22.84
CA ASP A 128 4.05 -19.59 23.80
C ASP A 128 3.74 -18.89 25.14
N TYR A 129 4.67 -18.09 25.65
CA TYR A 129 4.51 -17.36 26.91
C TYR A 129 3.38 -16.33 26.85
N LEU A 130 3.29 -15.55 25.76
CA LEU A 130 2.25 -14.54 25.59
C LEU A 130 0.88 -15.18 25.34
N GLY A 131 0.83 -16.24 24.54
CA GLY A 131 -0.40 -16.98 24.24
C GLY A 131 -1.01 -17.65 25.46
N ALA A 132 -0.19 -18.15 26.39
CA ALA A 132 -0.67 -18.71 27.66
C ALA A 132 -1.28 -17.68 28.63
N ARG A 133 -1.13 -16.39 28.34
CA ARG A 133 -1.63 -15.27 29.16
C ARG A 133 -2.82 -14.54 28.55
N GLY A 134 -3.22 -14.89 27.32
CA GLY A 134 -4.32 -14.28 26.57
C GLY A 134 -5.64 -15.00 26.76
#